data_AF-A0A1S1YZ50-F1
#
_entry.id   AF-A0A1S1YZ50-F1
#
_cell.length_a   1.000
_cell.length_b   1.000
_cell.length_c   1.000
_cell.angle_alpha   90.00
_cell.angle_beta   90.00
_cell.angle_gamma   90.00
#
_symmetry.space_group_name_H-M   'P 1'
#
loop_
_entity.id
_entity.type
_entity.pdbx_description
1 polymer ?
#
loop_
_entity_poly.entity_id
_entity_poly.type
_entity_poly.pdbx_seq_one_letter_code
_entity_poly.pdbx_strand_id
1 'polypeptide(L)' 'MKIPVIKKLVESYSLEQLQAAEEALAEEQTPNIEIEGEDEGEQLTHAFAAIWIKEKVLGGEEFKTALRAYTTMVRGSIS' A
#
# COMPACT_ATOMS: atom_id res chain seq x y z
N MET A 1 6.50 8.26 0.51
CA MET A 1 5.57 7.48 -0.35
C MET A 1 6.04 7.46 -1.79
N LYS A 2 6.33 6.27 -2.32
CA LYS A 2 6.93 6.01 -3.63
C LYS A 2 5.95 5.19 -4.48
N ILE A 3 5.40 5.83 -5.51
CA ILE A 3 4.44 5.19 -6.43
C ILE A 3 4.98 3.90 -7.07
N PRO A 4 6.26 3.82 -7.52
CA PRO A 4 6.80 2.58 -8.09
C PRO A 4 6.75 1.40 -7.12
N VAL A 5 7.04 1.63 -5.83
CA VAL A 5 6.98 0.60 -4.79
C VAL A 5 5.55 0.13 -4.60
N ILE A 6 4.59 1.05 -4.45
CA ILE A 6 3.16 0.71 -4.30
C ILE A 6 2.66 -0.11 -5.49
N LYS A 7 3.03 0.28 -6.72
CA LYS A 7 2.69 -0.47 -7.92
C LYS A 7 3.23 -1.91 -7.85
N LYS A 8 4.52 -2.07 -7.51
CA LYS A 8 5.16 -3.38 -7.35
C LYS A 8 4.43 -4.24 -6.31
N LEU A 9 4.07 -3.66 -5.16
CA LEU A 9 3.33 -4.36 -4.11
C LEU A 9 1.96 -4.87 -4.58
N VAL A 10 1.18 -4.01 -5.25
CA VAL A 10 -0.15 -4.35 -5.76
C VAL A 10 -0.08 -5.44 -6.84
N GLU A 11 0.95 -5.42 -7.69
CA GLU A 11 1.12 -6.41 -8.77
C GLU A 11 1.69 -7.75 -8.26
N SER A 12 2.54 -7.73 -7.23
CA SER A 12 3.32 -8.91 -6.81
C SER A 12 2.68 -9.73 -5.69
N TYR A 13 1.83 -9.13 -4.86
CA TYR A 13 1.32 -9.76 -3.65
C TYR A 13 -0.22 -9.82 -3.61
N SER A 14 -0.78 -10.81 -2.92
CA SER A 14 -2.23 -10.88 -2.66
C SER A 14 -2.66 -9.84 -1.63
N LEU A 15 -3.97 -9.59 -1.55
CA LEU A 15 -4.51 -8.70 -0.52
C LEU A 15 -4.15 -9.18 0.90
N GLU A 16 -4.27 -10.49 1.14
CA GLU A 16 -3.97 -11.11 2.44
C GLU A 16 -2.48 -10.96 2.81
N GLN A 17 -1.57 -11.12 1.84
CA GLN A 17 -0.14 -10.93 2.07
C GLN A 17 0.19 -9.48 2.44
N LEU A 18 -0.46 -8.52 1.78
CA LEU A 18 -0.28 -7.09 2.07
C LEU A 18 -0.83 -6.73 3.45
N GLN A 19 -2.00 -7.27 3.82
CA GLN A 19 -2.60 -7.07 5.15
C GLN A 19 -1.72 -7.65 6.27
N ALA A 20 -1.22 -8.88 6.11
CA ALA A 20 -0.31 -9.48 7.09
C ALA A 20 1.01 -8.70 7.24
N ALA A 21 1.48 -8.08 6.15
CA ALA A 21 2.68 -7.25 6.19
C ALA A 21 2.45 -5.90 6.89
N GLU A 22 1.29 -5.29 6.67
CA GLU A 22 0.89 -4.06 7.37
C GLU A 22 0.73 -4.32 8.87
N GLU A 23 0.06 -5.40 9.27
CA GLU A 23 -0.08 -5.80 10.67
C GLU A 23 1.28 -6.04 11.33
N ALA A 24 2.19 -6.74 10.64
CA ALA A 24 3.55 -6.94 11.15
C ALA A 24 4.28 -5.61 11.37
N LEU A 25 4.20 -4.68 10.41
CA LEU A 25 4.82 -3.35 10.55
C LEU A 25 4.19 -2.52 11.68
N ALA A 26 2.88 -2.58 11.86
CA ALA A 26 2.17 -1.89 12.94
C ALA A 26 2.56 -2.39 14.33
N GLU A 27 2.91 -3.68 14.43
CA GLU A 27 3.39 -4.35 15.65
C GLU A 27 4.92 -4.31 15.81
N GLU A 28 5.63 -3.47 15.03
CA GLU A 28 7.10 -3.36 15.02
C GLU A 28 7.81 -4.72 14.75
N GLN A 29 7.16 -5.59 13.98
CA GLN A 29 7.68 -6.88 13.54
C GLN A 29 8.15 -6.83 12.08
N THR A 30 9.01 -7.79 11.72
CA THR A 30 9.48 -7.93 10.33
C THR A 30 8.38 -8.55 9.47
N PRO A 31 7.92 -7.88 8.39
CA PRO A 31 6.92 -8.45 7.48
C PRO A 31 7.49 -9.61 6.67
N ASN A 32 6.61 -10.56 6.29
CA ASN A 32 6.98 -11.72 5.47
C ASN A 32 7.24 -11.38 3.99
N ILE A 33 7.01 -10.13 3.58
CA ILE A 33 7.27 -9.62 2.24
C ILE A 33 8.17 -8.39 2.33
N GLU A 34 9.00 -8.19 1.32
CA GLU A 34 9.84 -7.01 1.24
C GLU A 34 9.01 -5.79 0.84
N ILE A 35 9.05 -4.76 1.70
CA ILE A 35 8.44 -3.45 1.45
C ILE A 35 9.56 -2.42 1.46
N GLU A 36 9.87 -1.85 0.29
CA GLU A 36 10.90 -0.82 0.17
C GLU A 36 10.44 0.49 0.83
N GLY A 37 11.31 1.15 1.60
CA GLY A 37 11.05 2.42 2.27
C GLY A 37 12.31 2.93 2.99
N GLU A 38 12.40 4.24 3.22
CA GLU A 38 13.52 4.87 3.96
C GLU A 38 13.46 4.58 5.47
N ASP A 39 12.26 4.35 5.99
CA ASP A 39 11.98 4.02 7.38
C ASP A 39 10.68 3.20 7.48
N GLU A 40 10.40 2.62 8.65
CA GLU A 40 9.21 1.80 8.91
C GLU A 40 7.90 2.56 8.69
N GLY A 41 7.87 3.87 8.97
CA GLY A 41 6.70 4.70 8.71
C GLY A 41 6.42 4.85 7.21
N GLU A 42 7.47 4.99 6.40
CA GLU A 42 7.32 4.97 4.94
C GLU A 42 6.88 3.58 4.43
N GLN A 43 7.44 2.50 4.98
CA GLN A 43 7.02 1.13 4.64
C GLN A 43 5.55 0.90 4.96
N LEU A 44 5.10 1.30 6.14
CA LEU A 44 3.71 1.20 6.56
C LEU A 44 2.78 2.00 5.63
N THR A 45 3.20 3.21 5.25
CA THR A 45 2.49 4.03 4.26
C THR A 45 2.36 3.32 2.91
N HIS A 46 3.40 2.62 2.45
CA HIS A 46 3.34 1.84 1.21
C HIS A 46 2.41 0.63 1.32
N ALA A 47 2.45 -0.07 2.46
CA ALA A 47 1.57 -1.20 2.74
C ALA A 47 0.10 -0.77 2.69
N PHE A 48 -0.27 0.28 3.44
CA PHE A 48 -1.63 0.85 3.42
C PHE A 48 -2.09 1.25 2.02
N ALA A 49 -1.25 1.96 1.27
CA ALA A 49 -1.58 2.38 -0.08
C ALA A 49 -1.81 1.18 -1.00
N ALA A 50 -0.96 0.14 -0.90
CA ALA A 50 -1.08 -1.06 -1.69
C ALA A 50 -2.35 -1.85 -1.35
N ILE A 51 -2.68 -2.02 -0.06
CA ILE A 51 -3.92 -2.67 0.40
C ILE A 51 -5.13 -1.96 -0.19
N TRP A 52 -5.24 -0.65 0.04
CA TRP A 52 -6.40 0.13 -0.41
C TRP A 52 -6.59 0.04 -1.92
N ILE A 53 -5.51 0.17 -2.69
CA ILE A 53 -5.56 0.08 -4.16
C ILE A 53 -5.91 -1.35 -4.61
N LYS A 54 -5.35 -2.39 -3.96
CA LYS A 54 -5.64 -3.79 -4.27
C LYS A 54 -7.12 -4.10 -4.05
N GLU A 55 -7.73 -3.60 -2.97
CA GLU A 55 -9.16 -3.75 -2.70
C GLU A 55 -10.02 -3.14 -3.82
N LYS A 56 -9.68 -1.92 -4.28
CA LYS A 56 -10.38 -1.28 -5.39
C LYS A 56 -10.25 -2.07 -6.69
N VAL A 57 -9.05 -2.56 -6.98
CA VAL A 57 -8.80 -3.38 -8.17
C VAL A 57 -9.56 -4.70 -8.12
N LEU A 58 -9.61 -5.37 -6.96
CA LEU A 58 -10.43 -6.56 -6.77
C LEU A 58 -11.95 -6.27 -6.87
N GLY A 59 -12.36 -5.05 -6.54
CA GLY A 59 -13.72 -4.53 -6.76
C GLY A 59 -14.03 -4.16 -8.22
N GLY A 60 -13.07 -4.31 -9.14
CA GLY A 60 -13.24 -4.05 -10.58
C GLY A 60 -12.80 -2.66 -11.04
N GLU A 61 -12.16 -1.85 -10.19
CA GLU A 61 -11.57 -0.58 -10.61
C GLU A 61 -10.23 -0.77 -11.33
N GLU A 62 -9.96 0.07 -12.32
CA GLU A 62 -8.63 0.13 -12.95
C GLU A 62 -7.58 0.65 -11.96
N PHE A 63 -6.40 0.02 -11.92
CA PHE A 63 -5.28 0.42 -11.04
C PHE A 63 -4.98 1.93 -11.09
N LYS A 64 -4.93 2.51 -12.30
CA LYS A 64 -4.64 3.95 -12.48
C LYS A 64 -5.73 4.84 -11.87
N THR A 65 -6.97 4.38 -11.86
CA THR A 65 -8.10 5.09 -11.25
C THR A 65 -7.99 5.04 -9.73
N ALA A 66 -7.79 3.85 -9.17
CA ALA A 66 -7.59 3.64 -7.74
C ALA A 66 -6.37 4.43 -7.21
N LEU A 67 -5.23 4.37 -7.89
CA LEU A 67 -4.02 5.13 -7.50
C LEU A 67 -4.27 6.65 -7.46
N ARG A 68 -4.97 7.20 -8.46
CA ARG A 68 -5.32 8.63 -8.48
C ARG A 68 -6.27 8.99 -7.35
N ALA A 69 -7.27 8.15 -7.07
CA ALA A 69 -8.18 8.35 -5.96
C ALA A 69 -7.43 8.36 -4.62
N TYR A 70 -6.54 7.39 -4.38
CA TYR A 70 -5.73 7.31 -3.16
C TYR A 70 -4.84 8.55 -2.97
N THR A 71 -4.06 8.92 -4.00
CA THR A 71 -3.19 10.11 -3.93
C THR A 71 -3.97 11.41 -3.69
N THR A 72 -5.20 11.51 -4.22
CA THR A 72 -6.08 12.66 -3.99
C THR A 72 -6.59 12.71 -2.55
N MET A 73 -7.00 11.56 -2.02
CA MET A 73 -7.45 11.40 -0.63
C MET A 73 -6.35 11.80 0.36
N VAL A 74 -5.14 11.22 0.24
CA VAL A 74 -4.02 11.54 1.15
C VAL A 74 -3.67 13.03 1.11
N ARG A 75 -3.65 13.65 -0.07
CA ARG A 75 -3.38 15.09 -0.18
C ARG A 75 -4.47 15.94 0.47
N GLY A 76 -5.73 15.53 0.38
CA GLY A 76 -6.86 16.22 0.99
C GLY A 76 -6.93 16.07 2.51
N SER A 77 -6.41 14.96 3.06
CA SER A 77 -6.40 14.69 4.50
C SER A 77 -5.35 15.47 5.30
N ILE A 78 -4.43 16.16 4.62
CA ILE A 78 -3.35 16.95 5.23
C ILE A 78 -3.64 18.48 5.15
N SER A 79 -4.82 18.87 4.62
CA SER A 79 -5.23 20.27 4.47
C SER A 79 -6.02 20.80 5.67
#